data_AF-A0A369XMZ7-F1
#
_entry.id   AF-A0A369XMZ7-F1
#
_cell.length_a   1.000
_cell.length_b   1.000
_cell.length_c   1.000
_cell.angle_alpha   90.00
_cell.angle_beta   90.00
_cell.angle_gamma   90.00
#
_symmetry.space_group_name_H-M   'P 1'
#
loop_
_entity.id
_entity.type
_entity.pdbx_description
1 polymer ?
#
loop_
_entity_poly.entity_id
_entity_poly.type
_entity_poly.pdbx_seq_one_letter_code
_entity_poly.pdbx_strand_id
1 'polypeptide(L)'
;MNFSDVLKALNQASAFELYRMRAGIDRVLEQPQWLDSIRSRLRVGQTISYFEPRENASSSALIIELRRKRVLVLEIATQTRWLIEYAAINVDGADVEIREQPRQGLGRNEVAVGEMVGFVGRDQQERSGQVIRLNDKTVTLLCGRVQWRVAYQFLHRVVDSQAIDGEVLEISVVDSDGEHG
;
A
#
# COMPACT_ATOMS: atom_id res chain seq x y z
N MET A 1 8.19 -12.28 -10.59
CA MET A 1 8.94 -12.19 -9.31
C MET A 1 7.97 -12.53 -8.20
N ASN A 2 8.33 -13.37 -7.22
CA ASN A 2 7.49 -13.57 -6.05
C ASN A 2 7.70 -12.39 -5.09
N PHE A 3 6.77 -11.43 -5.11
CA PHE A 3 6.88 -10.21 -4.33
C PHE A 3 6.95 -10.47 -2.81
N SER A 4 6.28 -11.53 -2.34
CA SER A 4 6.28 -11.94 -0.93
C SER A 4 7.66 -12.36 -0.43
N ASP A 5 8.42 -13.10 -1.25
CA ASP A 5 9.78 -13.54 -0.86
C ASP A 5 10.76 -12.37 -0.85
N VAL A 6 10.60 -11.40 -1.76
CA VAL A 6 11.39 -10.16 -1.76
C VAL A 6 11.10 -9.33 -0.52
N LEU A 7 9.82 -9.13 -0.16
CA LEU A 7 9.44 -8.41 1.05
C LEU A 7 9.99 -9.06 2.33
N LYS A 8 9.99 -10.39 2.42
CA LYS A 8 10.59 -11.11 3.56
C LYS A 8 12.08 -10.81 3.71
N ALA A 9 12.83 -10.76 2.61
CA ALA A 9 14.24 -10.41 2.62
C ALA A 9 14.45 -8.93 3.01
N LEU A 10 13.61 -8.02 2.52
CA LEU A 10 13.67 -6.60 2.87
C LEU A 10 13.40 -6.36 4.37
N ASN A 11 12.47 -7.11 4.98
CA ASN A 11 12.17 -7.00 6.41
C ASN A 11 13.32 -7.44 7.34
N GLN A 12 14.32 -8.14 6.81
CA GLN A 12 15.52 -8.53 7.56
C GLN A 12 16.68 -7.55 7.36
N ALA A 13 16.56 -6.60 6.43
CA ALA A 13 17.60 -5.64 6.11
C ALA A 13 17.59 -4.44 7.07
N SER A 14 18.77 -3.89 7.34
CA SER A 14 18.88 -2.61 8.05
C SER A 14 18.38 -1.45 7.20
N ALA A 15 18.02 -0.33 7.84
CA ALA A 15 17.62 0.89 7.14
C ALA A 15 18.68 1.39 6.15
N PHE A 16 19.97 1.22 6.46
CA PHE A 16 21.07 1.58 5.57
C PHE A 16 21.13 0.68 4.32
N GLU A 17 20.90 -0.62 4.48
CA GLU A 17 20.82 -1.57 3.36
C GLU A 17 19.62 -1.27 2.47
N LEU A 18 18.44 -1.00 3.06
CA LEU A 18 17.25 -0.59 2.32
C LEU A 18 17.49 0.70 1.51
N TYR A 19 18.15 1.69 2.11
CA TYR A 19 18.51 2.93 1.41
C TYR A 19 19.47 2.67 0.25
N ARG A 20 20.49 1.83 0.45
CA ARG A 20 21.41 1.42 -0.63
C ARG A 20 20.69 0.68 -1.75
N MET A 21 19.76 -0.22 -1.41
CA MET A 21 18.96 -0.95 -2.40
C MET A 21 18.09 0.00 -3.21
N ARG A 22 17.41 0.96 -2.56
CA ARG A 22 16.65 2.02 -3.23
C ARG A 22 17.53 2.78 -4.23
N ALA A 23 18.70 3.26 -3.81
CA ALA A 23 19.62 3.97 -4.70
C ALA A 23 20.10 3.10 -5.89
N GLY A 24 20.29 1.80 -5.67
CA GLY A 24 20.60 0.83 -6.73
C GLY A 24 19.45 0.65 -7.71
N ILE A 25 18.22 0.50 -7.21
CA ILE A 25 16.99 0.39 -8.02
C ILE A 25 16.78 1.65 -8.85
N ASP A 26 16.88 2.84 -8.25
CA ASP A 26 16.74 4.13 -8.93
C ASP A 26 17.72 4.21 -10.12
N ARG A 27 18.98 3.83 -9.92
CA ARG A 27 19.99 3.81 -10.99
C ARG A 27 19.66 2.83 -12.11
N VAL A 28 19.08 1.68 -11.80
CA VAL A 28 18.64 0.69 -12.80
C VAL A 28 17.46 1.24 -13.59
N LEU A 29 16.47 1.83 -12.92
CA LEU A 29 15.28 2.42 -13.56
C LEU A 29 15.62 3.59 -14.48
N GLU A 30 16.71 4.31 -14.20
CA GLU A 30 17.22 5.38 -15.06
C GLU A 30 17.91 4.90 -16.35
N GLN A 31 18.19 3.59 -16.50
CA GLN A 31 18.86 3.08 -17.69
C GLN A 31 17.96 3.22 -18.93
N PRO A 32 18.49 3.65 -20.10
CA PRO A 32 17.70 3.93 -21.30
C PRO A 32 16.81 2.78 -21.75
N GLN A 33 17.27 1.54 -21.61
CA GLN A 33 16.52 0.34 -21.99
C GLN A 33 15.14 0.22 -21.31
N TRP A 34 15.02 0.65 -20.05
CA TRP A 34 13.74 0.63 -19.33
C TRP A 34 12.86 1.79 -19.76
N LEU A 35 13.45 2.99 -19.90
CA LEU A 35 12.69 4.17 -20.26
C LEU A 35 12.16 4.09 -21.70
N ASP A 36 12.98 3.66 -22.64
CA ASP A 36 12.64 3.59 -24.07
C ASP A 36 11.63 2.46 -24.35
N SER A 37 11.73 1.33 -23.64
CA SER A 37 10.76 0.22 -23.77
C SER A 37 9.37 0.60 -23.28
N ILE A 38 9.25 1.45 -22.25
CA ILE A 38 7.96 1.99 -21.80
C ILE A 38 7.51 3.10 -22.78
N ARG A 39 8.37 4.08 -23.04
CA ARG A 39 8.02 5.27 -23.82
C ARG A 39 7.56 4.96 -25.24
N SER A 40 8.16 3.97 -25.90
CA SER A 40 7.77 3.55 -27.26
C SER A 40 6.33 3.05 -27.38
N ARG A 41 5.72 2.65 -26.25
CA ARG A 41 4.34 2.13 -26.16
C ARG A 41 3.31 3.20 -25.80
N LEU A 42 3.75 4.43 -25.51
CA LEU A 42 2.89 5.50 -25.01
C LEU A 42 2.59 6.56 -26.08
N ARG A 43 1.36 7.09 -26.06
CA ARG A 43 0.95 8.21 -26.90
C ARG A 43 0.23 9.30 -26.08
N VAL A 44 0.37 10.55 -26.53
CA VAL A 44 -0.43 11.66 -25.96
C VAL A 44 -1.91 11.40 -26.23
N GLY A 45 -2.77 11.67 -25.24
CA GLY A 45 -4.20 11.37 -25.27
C GLY A 45 -4.55 9.93 -24.91
N GLN A 46 -3.57 9.07 -24.59
CA GLN A 46 -3.81 7.72 -24.10
C GLN A 46 -4.18 7.72 -22.61
N THR A 47 -5.20 6.95 -22.23
CA THR A 47 -5.45 6.62 -20.82
C THR A 47 -4.51 5.51 -20.37
N ILE A 48 -3.84 5.73 -19.25
CA ILE A 48 -2.93 4.77 -18.63
C ILE A 48 -3.31 4.55 -17.17
N SER A 49 -2.76 3.48 -16.62
CA SER A 49 -2.75 3.23 -15.19
C SER A 49 -1.33 3.45 -14.66
N TYR A 50 -1.20 4.11 -13.50
CA TYR A 50 0.09 4.32 -12.85
C TYR A 50 0.00 3.98 -11.36
N PHE A 51 1.12 3.60 -10.76
CA PHE A 51 1.21 3.36 -9.32
C PHE A 51 1.39 4.68 -8.57
N GLU A 52 0.53 4.94 -7.57
CA GLU A 52 0.66 6.04 -6.62
C GLU A 52 1.19 5.49 -5.28
N PRO A 53 2.46 5.75 -4.92
CA PRO A 53 3.06 5.20 -3.71
C PRO A 53 2.38 5.62 -2.41
N ARG A 54 1.75 6.81 -2.36
CA ARG A 54 1.09 7.31 -1.13
C ARG A 54 -0.15 6.50 -0.76
N GLU A 55 -0.94 6.16 -1.77
CA GLU A 55 -2.15 5.37 -1.61
C GLU A 55 -1.88 3.86 -1.78
N ASN A 56 -0.63 3.50 -2.14
CA ASN A 56 -0.21 2.15 -2.47
C ASN A 56 -1.15 1.46 -3.48
N ALA A 57 -1.62 2.23 -4.46
CA ALA A 57 -2.71 1.83 -5.34
C ALA A 57 -2.46 2.27 -6.78
N SER A 58 -3.26 1.68 -7.67
CA SER A 58 -3.24 2.00 -9.09
C SER A 58 -4.25 3.11 -9.42
N SER A 59 -3.77 4.20 -10.02
CA SER A 59 -4.60 5.34 -10.44
C SER A 59 -4.69 5.44 -11.96
N SER A 60 -5.86 5.87 -12.46
CA SER A 60 -6.09 6.08 -13.90
C SER A 60 -5.86 7.53 -14.30
N ALA A 61 -5.12 7.76 -15.38
CA ALA A 61 -4.79 9.10 -15.86
C ALA A 61 -4.68 9.19 -17.38
N LEU A 62 -4.93 10.38 -17.93
CA LEU A 62 -4.74 10.71 -19.34
C LEU A 62 -3.35 11.30 -19.57
N ILE A 63 -2.61 10.80 -20.58
CA ILE A 63 -1.32 11.39 -20.96
C ILE A 63 -1.54 12.73 -21.65
N ILE A 64 -0.97 13.79 -21.09
CA ILE A 64 -1.01 15.14 -21.64
C ILE A 64 0.27 15.46 -22.41
N GLU A 65 1.43 15.07 -21.90
CA GLU A 65 2.73 15.38 -22.51
C GLU A 65 3.76 14.27 -22.21
N LEU A 66 4.55 13.88 -23.21
CA LEU A 66 5.67 12.96 -23.06
C LEU A 66 7.00 13.73 -23.08
N ARG A 67 7.69 13.81 -21.93
CA ARG A 67 9.01 14.48 -21.82
C ARG A 67 10.13 13.46 -21.88
N ARG A 68 11.39 13.93 -21.81
CA ARG A 68 12.56 13.05 -21.91
C ARG A 68 12.62 11.99 -20.81
N LYS A 69 12.38 12.37 -19.54
CA LYS A 69 12.46 11.46 -18.37
C LYS A 69 11.14 11.28 -17.61
N ARG A 70 10.12 12.06 -17.93
CA ARG A 70 8.86 12.11 -17.17
C ARG A 70 7.66 12.25 -18.11
N VAL A 71 6.48 11.97 -17.58
CA VAL A 71 5.20 12.07 -18.28
C VAL A 71 4.29 13.01 -17.51
N LEU A 72 3.74 14.00 -18.19
CA LEU A 72 2.67 14.83 -17.63
C LEU A 72 1.34 14.11 -17.86
N VAL A 73 0.63 13.82 -16.78
CA VAL A 73 -0.66 13.16 -16.82
C VAL A 73 -1.72 14.00 -16.13
N LEU A 74 -2.98 13.81 -16.52
CA LEU A 74 -4.16 14.32 -15.84
C LEU A 74 -4.85 13.15 -15.15
N GLU A 75 -4.81 13.11 -13.83
CA GLU A 75 -5.51 12.09 -13.06
C GLU A 75 -7.02 12.22 -13.21
N ILE A 76 -7.70 11.13 -13.54
CA ILE A 76 -9.12 11.17 -13.89
C ILE A 76 -9.98 11.45 -12.65
N ALA A 77 -9.64 10.87 -11.50
CA ALA A 77 -10.43 11.00 -10.27
C ALA A 77 -10.45 12.43 -9.73
N THR A 78 -9.28 13.08 -9.68
CA THR A 78 -9.11 14.39 -9.03
C THR A 78 -9.03 15.54 -10.04
N GLN A 79 -8.93 15.24 -11.34
CA GLN A 79 -8.64 16.21 -12.40
C GLN A 79 -7.34 17.01 -12.15
N THR A 80 -6.41 16.45 -11.36
CA THR A 80 -5.13 17.07 -11.03
C THR A 80 -4.04 16.67 -12.01
N ARG A 81 -3.13 17.59 -12.31
CA ARG A 81 -1.98 17.33 -13.20
C ARG A 81 -0.79 16.86 -12.39
N TRP A 82 -0.21 15.73 -12.79
CA TRP A 82 0.95 15.13 -12.13
C TRP A 82 2.08 14.90 -13.11
N LEU A 83 3.31 15.12 -12.66
CA LEU A 83 4.51 14.80 -13.40
C LEU A 83 5.12 13.52 -12.83
N ILE A 84 4.86 12.40 -13.51
CA ILE A 84 5.24 11.06 -13.05
C ILE A 84 6.44 10.50 -13.84
N GLU A 85 7.09 9.48 -13.29
CA GLU A 85 8.15 8.75 -13.98
C GLU A 85 7.56 7.71 -14.93
N TYR A 86 8.28 7.41 -16.02
CA TYR A 86 7.87 6.34 -16.93
C TYR A 86 7.73 5.00 -16.22
N ALA A 87 8.62 4.70 -15.26
CA ALA A 87 8.59 3.47 -14.48
C ALA A 87 7.33 3.31 -13.60
N ALA A 88 6.62 4.41 -13.30
CA ALA A 88 5.37 4.34 -12.54
C ALA A 88 4.18 3.86 -13.40
N ILE A 89 4.31 3.87 -14.73
CA ILE A 89 3.22 3.53 -15.65
C ILE A 89 3.16 2.02 -15.84
N ASN A 90 2.00 1.46 -15.58
CA ASN A 90 1.72 0.04 -15.76
C ASN A 90 1.41 -0.28 -17.23
N VAL A 91 2.45 -0.38 -18.05
CA VAL A 91 2.33 -0.71 -19.49
C VAL A 91 2.17 -2.20 -19.78
N ASP A 92 2.57 -3.06 -18.85
CA ASP A 92 2.54 -4.51 -19.01
C ASP A 92 1.30 -5.16 -18.37
N GLY A 93 0.38 -4.35 -17.82
CA GLY A 93 -0.79 -4.85 -17.10
C GLY A 93 -0.40 -5.66 -15.86
N ALA A 94 0.76 -5.36 -15.26
CA ALA A 94 1.18 -5.93 -14.00
C ALA A 94 0.10 -5.65 -12.94
N ASP A 95 -0.25 -6.65 -12.13
CA ASP A 95 -1.16 -6.46 -11.01
C ASP A 95 -0.47 -5.50 -10.01
N VAL A 96 -0.88 -4.22 -10.00
CA VAL A 96 -0.26 -3.14 -9.21
C VAL A 96 -0.88 -3.05 -7.81
N GLU A 97 -1.93 -3.83 -7.54
CA GLU A 97 -2.30 -4.08 -6.16
C GLU A 97 -1.11 -4.80 -5.51
N ILE A 98 -0.34 -4.09 -4.71
CA ILE A 98 0.41 -4.72 -3.63
C ILE A 98 -0.66 -5.28 -2.70
N ARG A 99 -1.20 -6.45 -3.07
CA ARG A 99 -1.84 -7.33 -2.13
C ARG A 99 -0.73 -7.64 -1.15
N GLU A 100 -0.75 -7.00 0.02
CA GLU A 100 0.05 -7.34 1.18
C GLU A 100 -0.22 -8.80 1.55
N GLN A 101 0.33 -9.70 0.74
CA GLN A 101 -0.26 -11.01 0.48
C GLN A 101 -1.75 -10.87 0.02
N PRO A 102 -2.31 -11.78 -0.78
CA PRO A 102 -3.70 -12.09 -0.49
C PRO A 102 -3.67 -12.51 0.98
N ARG A 103 -4.23 -11.73 1.92
CA ARG A 103 -4.35 -12.11 3.33
C ARG A 103 -4.81 -13.56 3.29
N GLN A 104 -3.88 -14.49 3.52
CA GLN A 104 -4.14 -15.90 3.28
C GLN A 104 -5.10 -16.24 4.39
N GLY A 105 -6.39 -16.24 4.08
CA GLY A 105 -7.37 -16.21 5.14
C GLY A 105 -7.18 -17.45 6.01
N LEU A 106 -7.34 -17.24 7.31
CA LEU A 106 -6.99 -18.25 8.30
C LEU A 106 -7.82 -19.50 8.10
N GLY A 107 -7.19 -20.67 7.97
CA GLY A 107 -7.88 -21.94 7.99
C GLY A 107 -8.55 -22.21 9.34
N ARG A 108 -9.54 -23.10 9.37
CA ARG A 108 -10.25 -23.50 10.61
C ARG A 108 -9.30 -23.89 11.75
N ASN A 109 -8.18 -24.53 11.43
CA ASN A 109 -7.21 -25.02 12.42
C ASN A 109 -6.23 -23.93 12.89
N GLU A 110 -6.30 -22.74 12.31
CA GLU A 110 -5.44 -21.60 12.62
C GLU A 110 -6.13 -20.57 13.52
N VAL A 111 -7.38 -20.82 13.91
CA VAL A 111 -8.24 -19.93 14.71
C VAL A 111 -8.82 -20.68 15.91
N ALA A 112 -8.77 -20.08 17.10
CA ALA A 112 -9.34 -20.63 18.33
C ALA A 112 -10.52 -19.80 18.86
N VAL A 113 -11.42 -20.44 19.62
CA VAL A 113 -12.45 -19.72 20.38
C VAL A 113 -11.78 -18.86 21.45
N GLY A 114 -12.20 -17.60 21.56
CA GLY A 114 -11.60 -16.60 22.44
C GLY A 114 -10.52 -15.74 21.78
N GLU A 115 -10.02 -16.12 20.60
CA GLU A 115 -9.01 -15.36 19.85
C GLU A 115 -9.59 -14.07 19.25
N MET A 116 -8.76 -13.02 19.16
CA MET A 116 -9.11 -11.78 18.47
C MET A 116 -8.62 -11.84 17.03
N VAL A 117 -9.55 -11.73 16.07
CA VAL A 117 -9.23 -11.77 14.64
C VAL A 117 -9.87 -10.60 13.92
N GLY A 118 -9.20 -10.14 12.86
CA GLY A 118 -9.67 -9.07 11.99
C GLY A 118 -10.36 -9.62 10.75
N PHE A 119 -11.24 -8.80 10.16
CA PHE A 119 -11.80 -9.01 8.82
C PHE A 119 -12.22 -7.68 8.20
N VAL A 120 -12.39 -7.66 6.87
CA VAL A 120 -12.99 -6.52 6.15
C VAL A 120 -14.45 -6.84 5.85
N GLY A 121 -15.37 -5.99 6.31
CA GLY A 121 -16.80 -6.13 6.08
C GLY A 121 -17.19 -5.90 4.61
N ARG A 122 -18.43 -6.25 4.25
CA ARG A 122 -18.97 -5.99 2.89
C ARG A 122 -19.02 -4.50 2.54
N ASP A 123 -19.05 -3.64 3.55
CA ASP A 123 -18.99 -2.19 3.46
C ASP A 123 -17.56 -1.65 3.38
N GLN A 124 -16.58 -2.53 3.15
CA GLN A 124 -15.15 -2.24 3.11
C GLN A 124 -14.58 -1.62 4.39
N GLN A 125 -15.27 -1.77 5.52
CA GLN A 125 -14.77 -1.33 6.82
C GLN A 125 -14.06 -2.47 7.53
N GLU A 126 -12.82 -2.21 7.96
CA GLU A 126 -12.03 -3.16 8.76
C GLU A 126 -12.57 -3.22 10.19
N ARG A 127 -12.74 -4.44 10.69
CA ARG A 127 -13.26 -4.72 12.03
C ARG A 127 -12.49 -5.84 12.69
N SER A 128 -12.41 -5.78 14.01
CA SER A 128 -11.86 -6.84 14.84
C SER A 128 -12.93 -7.36 15.78
N GLY A 129 -12.95 -8.67 16.02
CA GLY A 129 -13.91 -9.29 16.90
C GLY A 129 -13.38 -10.57 17.53
N GLN A 130 -13.92 -10.89 18.71
CA GLN A 130 -13.55 -12.11 19.42
C GLN A 130 -14.28 -13.30 18.82
N VAL A 131 -13.57 -14.39 18.58
CA VAL A 131 -14.16 -15.65 18.12
C VAL A 131 -15.01 -16.25 19.22
N ILE A 132 -16.32 -16.32 19.00
CA ILE A 132 -17.26 -16.96 19.96
C ILE A 132 -17.69 -18.36 19.51
N ARG A 133 -17.53 -18.69 18.22
CA ARG A 133 -17.87 -20.01 17.68
C ARG A 133 -17.14 -20.32 16.38
N LEU A 134 -16.61 -21.54 16.27
CA LEU A 134 -16.04 -22.09 15.04
C LEU A 134 -17.07 -23.00 14.35
N ASN A 135 -17.16 -22.94 13.02
CA ASN A 135 -17.89 -23.90 12.18
C ASN A 135 -16.94 -24.43 11.09
N ASP A 136 -17.41 -25.31 10.21
CA ASP A 136 -16.52 -25.94 9.21
C ASP A 136 -15.97 -24.96 8.17
N LYS A 137 -16.78 -23.99 7.74
CA LYS A 137 -16.41 -23.01 6.68
C LYS A 137 -16.34 -21.57 7.17
N THR A 138 -16.82 -21.29 8.38
CA THR A 138 -17.01 -19.93 8.89
C THR A 138 -16.81 -19.85 10.39
N VAL A 139 -16.45 -18.68 10.86
CA VAL A 139 -16.39 -18.31 12.28
C VAL A 139 -17.52 -17.33 12.62
N THR A 140 -17.98 -17.35 13.86
CA THR A 140 -18.81 -16.27 14.42
C THR A 140 -17.94 -15.41 15.32
N LEU A 141 -17.86 -14.12 15.00
CA LEU A 141 -17.13 -13.10 15.74
C LEU A 141 -18.11 -12.20 16.50
N LEU A 142 -17.75 -11.82 17.72
CA LEU A 142 -18.42 -10.75 18.46
C LEU A 142 -17.61 -9.45 18.30
N CYS A 143 -18.20 -8.49 17.60
CA CYS A 143 -17.63 -7.15 17.39
C CYS A 143 -18.42 -6.15 18.23
N GLY A 144 -17.91 -5.78 19.40
CA GLY A 144 -18.66 -4.98 20.36
C GLY A 144 -19.93 -5.71 20.85
N ARG A 145 -21.11 -5.26 20.42
CA ARG A 145 -22.41 -5.87 20.76
C ARG A 145 -23.04 -6.67 19.61
N VAL A 146 -22.42 -6.70 18.44
CA VAL A 146 -22.98 -7.29 17.21
C VAL A 146 -22.19 -8.53 16.81
N GLN A 147 -22.91 -9.59 16.42
CA GLN A 147 -22.29 -10.82 15.94
C GLN A 147 -22.17 -10.82 14.42
N TRP A 148 -21.03 -11.31 13.94
CA TRP A 148 -20.70 -11.40 12.53
C TRP A 148 -20.33 -12.83 12.16
N ARG A 149 -20.87 -13.35 11.06
CA ARG A 149 -20.48 -14.65 10.51
C ARG A 149 -19.57 -14.41 9.32
N VAL A 150 -18.33 -14.86 9.41
CA VAL A 150 -17.27 -14.56 8.45
C VAL A 150 -16.63 -15.87 7.98
N ALA A 151 -16.38 -16.00 6.68
CA ALA A 151 -15.65 -17.15 6.15
C ALA A 151 -14.16 -17.05 6.50
N TYR A 152 -13.55 -18.19 6.79
CA TYR A 152 -12.13 -18.33 7.14
C TYR A 152 -11.19 -17.57 6.19
N GLN A 153 -11.48 -17.62 4.89
CA GLN A 153 -10.71 -16.93 3.85
C GLN A 153 -10.68 -15.39 3.96
N PHE A 154 -11.56 -14.78 4.76
CA PHE A 154 -11.63 -13.33 4.97
C PHE A 154 -11.06 -12.88 6.31
N LEU A 155 -10.57 -13.82 7.13
CA LEU A 155 -9.96 -13.52 8.42
C LEU A 155 -8.48 -13.22 8.25
N HIS A 156 -7.97 -12.30 9.07
CA HIS A 156 -6.55 -12.05 9.24
C HIS A 156 -6.21 -11.92 10.72
N ARG A 157 -4.95 -12.19 11.08
CA ARG A 157 -4.49 -11.98 12.46
C ARG A 157 -4.43 -10.49 12.73
N VAL A 158 -4.93 -10.09 13.90
CA VAL A 158 -4.70 -8.75 14.41
C VAL A 158 -3.25 -8.71 14.89
N VAL A 159 -2.42 -7.89 14.25
CA VAL A 159 -1.15 -7.49 14.83
C VAL A 159 -1.48 -6.34 15.76
N ASP A 160 -1.12 -6.46 17.04
CA ASP A 160 -1.12 -5.30 17.94
C ASP A 160 -0.10 -4.29 17.41
N SER A 161 -0.49 -3.46 16.46
CA SER A 161 0.08 -2.14 16.32
C SER A 161 -0.35 -1.42 17.59
N GLN A 162 0.53 -1.38 18.59
CA GLN A 162 0.36 -0.48 19.71
C GLN A 162 0.06 0.90 19.12
N ALA A 163 -1.17 1.33 19.34
CA ALA A 163 -1.59 2.67 19.04
C ALA A 163 -0.60 3.59 19.75
N ILE A 164 0.08 4.43 18.96
CA ILE A 164 0.61 5.67 19.49
C ILE A 164 -0.64 6.49 19.81
N ASP A 165 -1.13 6.28 21.03
CA ASP A 165 -2.21 7.03 21.62
C ASP A 165 -1.81 8.51 21.59
N GLY A 166 -2.75 9.36 21.22
CA GLY A 166 -2.46 10.70 20.70
C GLY A 166 -1.53 11.54 21.59
N GLU A 167 -0.30 11.72 21.13
CA GLU A 167 0.49 12.90 21.50
C GLU A 167 0.35 13.92 20.37
N VAL A 168 -0.49 14.92 20.64
CA VAL A 168 -0.43 16.21 19.97
C VAL A 168 0.96 16.75 20.25
N LEU A 169 1.84 16.71 19.25
CA LEU A 169 3.12 17.43 19.29
C LEU A 169 2.81 18.94 19.31
N GLU A 170 2.67 19.49 20.52
CA GLU A 170 2.79 20.93 20.73
C GLU A 170 4.22 21.34 20.44
N ILE A 171 4.45 21.85 19.23
CA ILE A 171 5.68 22.56 18.89
C ILE A 171 5.68 23.86 19.71
N SER A 172 6.41 23.85 20.82
CA SER A 172 6.81 25.07 21.51
C SER A 172 7.89 25.74 20.66
N VAL A 173 7.50 26.78 19.92
CA VAL A 173 8.45 27.71 19.29
C VAL A 173 9.11 28.49 20.43
N VAL A 174 10.37 28.17 20.71
CA VAL A 174 11.22 29.02 21.53
C VAL A 174 11.70 30.14 20.62
N ASP A 175 11.06 31.31 20.73
CA ASP A 175 11.59 32.55 20.18
C ASP A 175 12.88 32.87 20.93
N SER A 176 14.00 32.70 20.23
CA SER A 176 15.30 33.20 20.62
C SER A 176 15.60 34.47 19.83
N ASP A 177 15.13 35.61 20.33
CA ASP A 177 15.70 36.93 20.06
C ASP A 177 16.06 37.51 21.45
N GLY A 178 17.29 37.89 21.76
CA GLY A 178 18.18 38.69 20.94
C GLY A 178 18.22 40.10 21.54
N GLU A 179 19.15 40.31 22.47
CA GLU A 179 19.83 41.57 22.83
C GLU A 179 19.03 42.88 22.82
N HIS A 180 18.83 43.48 24.01
CA HIS A 180 19.03 44.92 24.22
C HIS A 180 19.41 45.19 25.69
N GLY A 181 20.65 45.66 25.89
CA GLY A 181 21.19 46.13 27.16
C GLY A 181 22.59 46.70 26.97
#